data_AF-A0A3A4Z551-F1
#
_entry.id   AF-A0A3A4Z551-F1
#
_cell.length_a   1.000
_cell.length_b   1.000
_cell.length_c   1.000
_cell.angle_alpha   90.00
_cell.angle_beta   90.00
_cell.angle_gamma   90.00
#
_symmetry.space_group_name_H-M   'P 1'
#
loop_
_entity.id
_entity.type
_entity.pdbx_description
1 polymer ?
#
loop_
_entity_poly.entity_id
_entity_poly.type
_entity_poly.pdbx_seq_one_letter_code
_entity_poly.pdbx_strand_id
1 'polypeptide(L)'
;MKEADPFIEAYQVFRNSVDFKSEGRLPVAEDLVLCLLAGIPGVPADKDDSEKGTMVAVEQRVAILKAVFVETNREESDEFLDQGLMVYDEAALLAKKLLRDARSDS
;
A
#
# COMPACT_ATOMS: atom_id res chain seq x y z
N MET A 1 -3.55 -26.88 -12.97
CA MET A 1 -3.98 -25.50 -12.67
C MET A 1 -2.74 -24.72 -12.28
N LYS A 2 -2.49 -23.55 -12.88
CA LYS A 2 -1.48 -22.63 -12.34
C LYS A 2 -2.06 -22.10 -11.03
N GLU A 3 -1.37 -22.27 -9.92
CA GLU A 3 -1.72 -21.60 -8.66
C GLU A 3 -1.78 -20.09 -8.95
N ALA A 4 -2.81 -19.42 -8.43
CA ALA A 4 -2.94 -17.98 -8.57
C ALA A 4 -1.74 -17.32 -7.89
N ASP A 5 -1.15 -16.30 -8.52
CA ASP A 5 -0.07 -15.53 -7.93
C ASP A 5 -0.56 -14.91 -6.61
N PRO A 6 0.05 -15.22 -5.45
CA PRO A 6 -0.40 -14.73 -4.15
C PRO A 6 -0.48 -13.20 -4.05
N PHE A 7 0.34 -12.47 -4.82
CA PHE A 7 0.27 -11.02 -4.86
C PHE A 7 -0.98 -10.54 -5.61
N ILE A 8 -1.34 -11.21 -6.71
CA ILE A 8 -2.56 -10.91 -7.46
C ILE A 8 -3.80 -11.24 -6.63
N GLU A 9 -3.77 -12.31 -5.84
CA GLU A 9 -4.83 -12.63 -4.88
C GLU A 9 -4.99 -11.52 -3.83
N ALA A 10 -3.89 -11.09 -3.20
CA ALA A 10 -3.89 -9.99 -2.23
C ALA A 10 -4.46 -8.69 -2.83
N TYR A 11 -4.06 -8.35 -4.06
CA TYR A 11 -4.62 -7.22 -4.80
C TYR A 11 -6.13 -7.39 -5.00
N GLN A 12 -6.61 -8.54 -5.49
CA GLN A 12 -8.03 -8.78 -5.76
C GLN A 12 -8.87 -8.70 -4.47
N VAL A 13 -8.37 -9.27 -3.38
CA VAL A 13 -9.03 -9.22 -2.07
C VAL A 13 -9.23 -7.78 -1.61
N PHE A 14 -8.16 -6.98 -1.62
CA PHE A 14 -8.24 -5.59 -1.20
C PHE A 14 -9.06 -4.73 -2.16
N ARG A 15 -8.85 -4.90 -3.47
CA ARG A 15 -9.62 -4.21 -4.50
C ARG A 15 -11.13 -4.44 -4.29
N ASN A 16 -11.54 -5.67 -4.01
CA ASN A 16 -12.95 -5.99 -3.80
C ASN A 16 -13.53 -5.47 -2.48
N SER A 17 -12.69 -5.01 -1.54
CA SER A 17 -13.14 -4.37 -0.29
C SER A 17 -13.29 -2.86 -0.40
N VAL A 18 -12.85 -2.24 -1.50
CA VAL A 18 -12.94 -0.79 -1.72
C VAL A 18 -14.21 -0.45 -2.51
N ASP A 19 -14.94 0.57 -2.06
CA ASP A 19 -16.07 1.11 -2.79
C ASP A 19 -15.60 2.14 -3.83
N PHE A 20 -15.72 1.78 -5.12
CA PHE A 20 -15.31 2.63 -6.24
C PHE A 20 -16.30 3.78 -6.54
N LYS A 21 -17.39 3.90 -5.77
CA LYS A 21 -18.39 4.96 -5.94
C LYS A 21 -18.08 6.23 -5.15
N SER A 22 -17.08 6.23 -4.27
CA SER A 22 -16.67 7.42 -3.54
C SER A 22 -15.98 8.42 -4.46
N GLU A 23 -16.30 9.71 -4.34
CA GLU A 23 -15.61 10.79 -5.06
C GLU A 23 -14.09 10.73 -4.87
N GLY A 24 -13.36 11.05 -5.92
CA GLY A 24 -11.90 11.06 -5.93
C GLY A 24 -11.35 12.02 -4.88
N ARG A 25 -10.55 11.49 -3.95
CA ARG A 25 -9.88 12.27 -2.91
C ARG A 25 -8.42 11.90 -2.89
N LEU A 26 -7.57 12.93 -2.76
CA LEU A 26 -6.16 12.72 -2.49
C LEU A 26 -6.00 11.96 -1.16
N PRO A 27 -5.08 10.99 -1.10
CA PRO A 27 -4.81 10.28 0.14
C PRO A 27 -4.18 11.23 1.18
N VAL A 28 -4.40 10.93 2.45
CA VAL A 28 -3.74 11.59 3.58
C VAL A 28 -2.53 10.75 4.00
N ALA A 29 -1.35 11.37 4.06
CA ALA A 29 -0.10 10.67 4.31
C ALA A 29 -0.09 9.93 5.65
N GLU A 30 -0.59 10.56 6.71
CA GLU A 30 -0.65 9.98 8.06
C GLU A 30 -1.51 8.71 8.10
N ASP A 31 -2.68 8.75 7.46
CA ASP A 31 -3.59 7.61 7.38
C ASP A 31 -2.95 6.46 6.59
N LEU A 32 -2.25 6.76 5.50
CA LEU A 32 -1.51 5.77 4.74
C LEU A 32 -0.40 5.13 5.55
N VAL A 33 0.39 5.91 6.29
CA VAL A 33 1.44 5.38 7.17
C VAL A 33 0.83 4.43 8.20
N LEU A 34 -0.28 4.81 8.83
CA LEU A 34 -0.98 3.94 9.77
C LEU A 34 -1.46 2.64 9.12
N CYS A 35 -2.06 2.70 7.92
CA CYS A 35 -2.47 1.52 7.16
C CYS A 35 -1.28 0.58 6.87
N LEU A 36 -0.15 1.14 6.40
CA LEU A 36 1.06 0.38 6.09
C LEU A 36 1.62 -0.33 7.33
N LEU A 37 1.67 0.36 8.47
CA LEU A 37 2.16 -0.19 9.74
C LEU A 37 1.18 -1.19 10.36
N ALA A 38 -0.13 -0.99 10.19
CA ALA A 38 -1.18 -1.89 10.64
C ALA A 38 -1.26 -3.18 9.82
N GLY A 39 -0.50 -3.27 8.73
CA GLY A 39 -0.46 -4.44 7.89
C GLY A 39 -1.58 -4.51 6.85
N ILE A 40 -2.10 -3.37 6.40
CA ILE A 40 -3.25 -3.28 5.48
C ILE A 40 -2.80 -2.65 4.14
N PRO A 41 -3.07 -3.31 2.99
CA PRO A 41 -3.64 -4.64 2.84
C PRO A 41 -2.72 -5.75 3.35
N GLY A 42 -3.27 -6.94 3.62
CA GLY A 42 -2.44 -8.13 3.85
C GLY A 42 -1.72 -8.53 2.54
N VAL A 43 -0.46 -8.92 2.64
CA VAL A 43 0.39 -9.20 1.47
C VAL A 43 1.24 -10.46 1.64
N PRO A 44 1.70 -11.12 0.56
CA PRO A 44 2.47 -12.35 0.66
C PRO A 44 3.73 -12.25 1.54
N ALA A 45 4.40 -11.09 1.55
CA ALA A 45 5.61 -10.86 2.33
C ALA A 45 5.37 -10.81 3.85
N ASP A 46 4.11 -10.78 4.32
CA ASP A 46 3.78 -10.91 5.75
C ASP A 46 4.17 -12.26 6.35
N LYS A 47 4.50 -13.25 5.50
CA LYS A 47 4.97 -14.57 5.93
C LYS A 47 6.46 -14.57 6.32
N ASP A 48 7.17 -13.47 6.10
CA ASP A 48 8.60 -13.31 6.41
C ASP A 48 8.79 -12.25 7.50
N ASP A 49 9.00 -12.71 8.73
CA ASP A 49 9.21 -11.86 9.91
C ASP A 49 10.58 -11.18 9.95
N SER A 50 11.47 -11.46 8.99
CA SER A 50 12.77 -10.78 8.90
C SER A 50 12.60 -9.29 8.62
N GLU A 51 13.65 -8.50 8.88
CA GLU A 51 13.68 -7.08 8.49
C GLU A 51 13.42 -6.91 7.00
N LYS A 52 14.05 -7.75 6.17
CA LYS A 52 13.85 -7.74 4.72
C LYS A 52 12.39 -8.03 4.37
N GLY A 53 11.81 -9.07 4.96
CA GLY A 53 10.39 -9.43 4.76
C GLY A 53 9.46 -8.28 5.09
N THR A 54 9.68 -7.63 6.24
CA THR A 54 8.91 -6.44 6.66
C THR A 54 9.04 -5.28 5.66
N MET A 55 10.24 -4.98 5.15
CA MET A 55 10.43 -3.91 4.16
C MET A 55 9.73 -4.23 2.83
N VAL A 56 9.81 -5.48 2.37
CA VAL A 56 9.13 -5.96 1.16
C VAL A 56 7.61 -5.93 1.35
N ALA A 57 7.13 -6.21 2.56
CA ALA A 57 5.70 -6.16 2.86
C ALA A 57 5.15 -4.72 2.75
N VAL A 58 5.92 -3.70 3.14
CA VAL A 58 5.54 -2.30 2.88
C VAL A 58 5.50 -2.00 1.37
N GLU A 59 6.46 -2.53 0.59
CA GLU A 59 6.50 -2.33 -0.88
C GLU A 59 5.31 -2.97 -1.59
N GLN A 60 4.93 -4.19 -1.20
CA GLN A 60 3.77 -4.86 -1.76
C GLN A 60 2.48 -4.11 -1.42
N ARG A 61 2.35 -3.62 -0.18
CA ARG A 61 1.18 -2.85 0.26
C ARG A 61 1.01 -1.57 -0.54
N VAL A 62 2.07 -0.78 -0.65
CA VAL A 62 2.01 0.49 -1.39
C VAL A 62 1.70 0.26 -2.87
N ALA A 63 2.21 -0.83 -3.47
CA ALA A 63 1.88 -1.17 -4.85
C ALA A 63 0.39 -1.47 -5.04
N ILE A 64 -0.22 -2.25 -4.15
CA ILE A 64 -1.66 -2.54 -4.19
C ILE A 64 -2.48 -1.26 -3.98
N LEU A 65 -2.13 -0.46 -2.98
CA LEU A 65 -2.84 0.78 -2.67
C LEU A 65 -2.78 1.78 -3.83
N LYS A 66 -1.62 1.94 -4.47
CA LYS A 66 -1.44 2.77 -5.67
C LYS A 66 -2.28 2.29 -6.84
N ALA A 67 -2.32 0.98 -7.09
CA ALA A 67 -3.14 0.41 -8.16
C ALA A 67 -4.62 0.71 -7.95
N VAL A 68 -5.13 0.48 -6.73
CA VAL A 68 -6.54 0.75 -6.40
C VAL A 68 -6.85 2.25 -6.43
N PHE A 69 -5.92 3.11 -6.00
CA PHE A 69 -6.06 4.56 -6.12
C PHE A 69 -6.23 4.99 -7.58
N VAL A 70 -5.35 4.54 -8.48
CA VAL A 70 -5.44 4.88 -9.91
C VAL A 70 -6.75 4.36 -10.51
N GLU A 71 -7.18 3.14 -10.16
CA GLU A 71 -8.45 2.60 -10.65
C GLU A 71 -9.67 3.39 -10.17
N THR A 72 -9.65 3.83 -8.92
CA THR A 72 -10.75 4.61 -8.32
C THR A 72 -10.82 6.02 -8.90
N ASN A 73 -9.68 6.57 -9.29
CA ASN A 73 -9.54 7.94 -9.78
C ASN A 73 -9.23 7.99 -11.28
N ARG A 74 -9.57 6.95 -12.05
CA ARG A 74 -9.17 6.82 -13.46
C ARG A 74 -9.70 7.92 -14.39
N GLU A 75 -10.73 8.64 -13.94
CA GLU A 75 -11.35 9.75 -14.68
C GLU A 75 -10.77 11.12 -14.26
N GLU A 76 -9.92 11.16 -13.24
CA GLU A 76 -9.21 12.36 -12.79
C GLU A 76 -8.03 12.69 -13.71
N SER A 77 -7.44 13.88 -13.53
CA SER A 77 -6.29 14.32 -14.33
C SER A 77 -5.00 13.56 -13.99
N ASP A 78 -4.08 13.46 -14.95
CA ASP A 78 -2.74 12.91 -14.72
C ASP A 78 -2.02 13.61 -13.57
N GLU A 79 -2.16 14.94 -13.46
CA GLU A 79 -1.59 15.73 -12.35
C GLU A 79 -2.15 15.29 -10.99
N PHE A 80 -3.45 15.02 -10.91
CA PHE A 80 -4.08 14.52 -9.68
C PHE A 80 -3.55 13.13 -9.33
N LEU A 81 -3.42 12.25 -10.33
CA LEU A 81 -2.89 10.90 -10.15
C LEU A 81 -1.43 10.96 -9.67
N ASP A 82 -0.60 11.77 -10.31
CA ASP A 82 0.81 11.96 -9.94
C ASP A 82 0.95 12.48 -8.50
N GLN A 83 0.17 13.49 -8.12
CA GLN A 83 0.14 14.01 -6.76
C GLN A 83 -0.23 12.93 -5.74
N GLY A 84 -1.29 12.15 -6.01
CA GLY A 84 -1.68 11.06 -5.12
C GLY A 84 -0.61 9.97 -5.02
N LEU A 85 -0.01 9.58 -6.15
CA LEU A 85 1.05 8.57 -6.20
C LEU A 85 2.31 8.99 -5.43
N MET A 86 2.66 10.29 -5.44
CA MET A 86 3.75 10.83 -4.63
C MET A 86 3.48 10.66 -3.13
N VAL A 87 2.25 10.94 -2.67
CA VAL A 87 1.88 10.78 -1.26
C VAL A 87 2.05 9.32 -0.81
N TYR A 88 1.71 8.35 -1.66
CA TYR A 88 1.95 6.93 -1.38
C TYR A 88 3.45 6.59 -1.24
N ASP A 89 4.31 7.17 -2.08
CA ASP A 89 5.77 6.96 -1.97
C ASP A 89 6.32 7.55 -0.67
N GLU A 90 5.91 8.76 -0.31
CA GLU A 90 6.32 9.42 0.93
C GLU A 90 5.88 8.63 2.17
N ALA A 91 4.62 8.17 2.18
CA ALA A 91 4.10 7.33 3.25
C ALA A 91 4.88 6.01 3.39
N ALA A 92 5.25 5.36 2.27
CA ALA A 92 6.05 4.14 2.29
C ALA A 92 7.47 4.38 2.82
N LEU A 93 8.11 5.50 2.46
CA LEU A 93 9.41 5.88 2.99
C LEU A 93 9.36 6.12 4.51
N LEU A 94 8.35 6.86 4.98
CA LEU A 94 8.17 7.15 6.40
C LEU A 94 7.86 5.88 7.21
N ALA A 95 6.97 5.01 6.72
CA ALA A 95 6.66 3.74 7.37
C ALA A 95 7.91 2.86 7.52
N LYS A 96 8.71 2.71 6.45
CA LYS A 96 9.97 1.95 6.51
C LYS A 96 10.96 2.55 7.51
N LYS A 97 11.05 3.88 7.59
CA LYS A 97 11.90 4.58 8.56
C LYS A 97 11.46 4.26 10.00
N LEU A 98 10.18 4.43 10.30
CA LEU A 98 9.63 4.15 11.64
C LEU A 98 9.86 2.69 12.07
N LEU A 99 9.70 1.74 11.15
CA LEU A 99 9.95 0.33 11.42
C LEU A 99 11.43 0.02 11.72
N ARG A 100 12.37 0.72 11.07
CA ARG A 100 13.81 0.59 11.36
C ARG A 100 14.17 1.24 12.70
N ASP A 101 13.63 2.42 12.96
CA ASP A 101 13.88 3.16 14.21
C ASP A 101 13.38 2.34 15.41
N ALA A 102 12.14 1.82 15.36
CA ALA A 102 11.57 0.98 16.41
C ALA A 102 12.39 -0.29 16.73
N ARG A 103 13.06 -0.86 15.73
CA ARG A 103 13.94 -2.02 15.89
C ARG A 103 15.34 -1.67 16.38
N SER A 104 15.80 -0.44 16.15
CA SER A 104 17.10 0.04 16.63
C SER A 104 17.06 0.40 18.12
N ASP A 105 15.87 0.72 18.64
CA ASP A 105 15.60 1.00 20.05
C ASP A 105 15.28 -0.27 20.89
N SER A 106 15.30 -1.46 20.27
CA SER A 106 14.99 -2.77 20.88
C SER A 106 16.26 -3.58 21.18
#